data_AF-A0A8T4WRA1-F1
#
_entry.id   AF-A0A8T4WRA1-F1
#
_cell.length_a   1.000
_cell.length_b   1.000
_cell.length_c   1.000
_cell.angle_alpha   90.00
_cell.angle_beta   90.00
_cell.angle_gamma   90.00
#
_symmetry.space_group_name_H-M   'P 1'
#
loop_
_entity.id
_entity.type
_entity.pdbx_description
1 polymer ?
#
loop_
_entity_poly.entity_id
_entity_poly.type
_entity_poly.pdbx_seq_one_letter_code
_entity_poly.pdbx_strand_id
1 'polypeptide(L)'
;MNKKSKISNIKVYATLIFTIMLSATLFLSGCIEEIPDDTTRSNYYSFEEDMQDWEIDGTDLSNPPINWSIERSDDRATDGNKSLKLYLDNMNDAGKIWIEKQFELDANTQYEITIDYDFATSDFGSFNLFRIITGASLTNPETYDDLTFQDHTGHNQQEDIGYTWLNKSYTMTVETDDNGTLYLSIGVWGTWETPRTYYIDAINISFDKVRLEEIPDVSGSWTISYYDFTGNVTNTENVTLIQNETTITAQTSNETLFTGTLLKNNLPAPDNKTEFIITDCDFSGLGIDYIFVYNETMMETNLPLCENCRPAVFTR
;
A
#
# COMPACT_ATOMS: atom_id res chain seq x y z
N MET A 1 51.40 50.98 -54.28
CA MET A 1 51.91 51.92 -53.26
C MET A 1 52.06 51.17 -51.96
N ASN A 2 53.27 51.24 -51.37
CA ASN A 2 53.78 50.72 -50.09
C ASN A 2 53.69 49.20 -49.82
N LYS A 3 54.78 48.40 -49.96
CA LYS A 3 56.03 48.30 -49.12
C LYS A 3 55.68 48.10 -47.64
N LYS A 4 56.23 47.17 -46.84
CA LYS A 4 57.49 46.38 -46.74
C LYS A 4 57.25 45.49 -45.47
N SER A 5 57.77 44.29 -45.23
CA SER A 5 59.14 43.83 -44.92
C SER A 5 58.92 42.43 -44.30
N LYS A 6 59.38 41.29 -44.80
CA LYS A 6 60.73 40.71 -44.96
C LYS A 6 61.57 40.62 -43.66
N ILE A 7 62.21 39.45 -43.53
CA ILE A 7 63.35 39.04 -42.67
C ILE A 7 62.92 38.39 -41.34
N SER A 8 63.48 37.30 -40.84
CA SER A 8 64.04 36.03 -41.32
C SER A 8 64.75 35.40 -40.11
N ASN A 9 64.73 34.07 -40.04
CA ASN A 9 65.89 33.25 -39.70
C ASN A 9 66.41 33.15 -38.25
N ILE A 10 66.74 31.89 -37.92
CA ILE A 10 68.01 31.39 -37.35
C ILE A 10 68.03 31.03 -35.86
N LYS A 11 68.10 29.68 -35.65
CA LYS A 11 69.01 28.94 -34.75
C LYS A 11 68.72 29.08 -33.24
N VAL A 12 68.97 28.14 -32.33
CA VAL A 12 69.75 26.88 -32.25
C VAL A 12 69.54 26.41 -30.80
N TYR A 13 69.38 25.10 -30.58
CA TYR A 13 69.81 24.33 -29.39
C TYR A 13 69.37 24.85 -27.99
N ALA A 14 68.49 24.12 -27.32
CA ALA A 14 68.86 23.03 -26.41
C ALA A 14 69.61 23.49 -25.15
N THR A 15 69.13 22.95 -24.02
CA THR A 15 69.77 22.84 -22.70
C THR A 15 69.47 23.94 -21.68
N LEU A 16 68.47 23.69 -20.81
CA LEU A 16 68.56 23.69 -19.33
C LEU A 16 67.14 23.58 -18.74
N ILE A 17 66.67 22.38 -18.40
CA ILE A 17 66.42 21.95 -17.01
C ILE A 17 65.90 23.09 -16.11
N PHE A 18 64.57 23.18 -15.98
CA PHE A 18 63.95 23.70 -14.77
C PHE A 18 62.73 22.83 -14.42
N THR A 19 62.99 21.87 -13.54
CA THR A 19 62.27 21.66 -12.28
C THR A 19 60.76 21.40 -12.35
N ILE A 20 60.41 20.11 -12.21
CA ILE A 20 59.30 19.60 -11.39
C ILE A 20 57.92 20.25 -11.69
N MET A 21 57.28 19.83 -12.77
CA MET A 21 55.82 19.90 -12.85
C MET A 21 55.25 18.74 -12.05
N LEU A 22 54.88 19.10 -10.82
CA LEU A 22 54.08 18.35 -9.87
C LEU A 22 52.81 17.82 -10.55
N SER A 23 52.74 16.50 -10.70
CA SER A 23 51.63 15.67 -10.22
C SER A 23 50.30 16.42 -10.01
N ALA A 24 49.46 16.44 -11.03
CA ALA A 24 48.01 16.59 -10.88
C ALA A 24 47.29 15.86 -12.02
N THR A 25 47.56 14.55 -12.16
CA THR A 25 46.57 13.65 -12.73
C THR A 25 45.39 13.62 -11.77
N LEU A 26 44.44 14.52 -12.01
CA LEU A 26 43.09 14.45 -11.49
C LEU A 26 42.50 13.10 -11.95
N PHE A 27 42.63 12.09 -11.09
CA PHE A 27 41.67 11.01 -11.06
C PHE A 27 40.34 11.66 -10.69
N LEU A 28 39.57 12.05 -11.71
CA LEU A 28 38.13 12.14 -11.61
C LEU A 28 37.65 10.71 -11.36
N SER A 29 37.81 10.27 -10.11
CA SER A 29 37.01 9.19 -9.56
C SER A 29 35.60 9.72 -9.65
N GLY A 30 34.89 9.31 -10.69
CA GLY A 30 33.44 9.45 -10.75
C GLY A 30 32.93 8.73 -9.53
N CYS A 31 32.63 9.47 -8.48
CA CYS A 31 31.57 9.09 -7.57
C CYS A 31 30.35 8.97 -8.49
N ILE A 32 30.08 7.75 -8.94
CA ILE A 32 28.72 7.37 -9.29
C ILE A 32 28.02 7.50 -7.94
N GLU A 33 27.50 8.70 -7.70
CA GLU A 33 26.43 8.89 -6.75
C GLU A 33 25.33 8.00 -7.31
N GLU A 34 25.15 6.82 -6.70
CA GLU A 34 23.95 6.04 -6.92
C GLU A 34 22.83 6.97 -6.54
N ILE A 35 22.23 7.60 -7.55
CA ILE A 35 20.94 8.26 -7.40
C ILE A 35 20.07 7.15 -6.85
N PRO A 36 19.59 7.25 -5.58
CA PRO A 36 18.64 6.27 -5.10
C PRO A 36 17.55 6.21 -6.15
N ASP A 37 17.35 5.04 -6.72
CA ASP A 37 16.27 4.79 -7.66
C ASP A 37 15.01 5.29 -6.96
N ASP A 38 14.51 6.44 -7.41
CA ASP A 38 13.28 7.06 -6.93
C ASP A 38 12.16 6.17 -7.46
N THR A 39 12.03 4.99 -6.85
CA THR A 39 11.06 3.97 -7.22
C THR A 39 9.64 4.43 -6.90
N THR A 40 9.49 5.59 -6.26
CA THR A 40 8.23 6.29 -6.01
C THR A 40 7.67 6.81 -7.34
N ARG A 41 6.95 5.94 -8.05
CA ARG A 41 6.00 6.38 -9.09
C ARG A 41 4.88 7.12 -8.37
N SER A 42 4.97 8.44 -8.23
CA SER A 42 3.83 9.24 -7.78
C SER A 42 2.85 9.41 -8.94
N ASN A 43 1.62 8.97 -8.73
CA ASN A 43 0.55 9.08 -9.71
C ASN A 43 -0.44 10.13 -9.22
N TYR A 44 -0.52 11.25 -9.93
CA TYR A 44 -1.33 12.40 -9.54
C TYR A 44 -2.49 12.65 -10.50
N TYR A 45 -3.69 12.86 -9.96
CA TYR A 45 -4.94 13.04 -10.71
C TYR A 45 -5.78 14.19 -10.13
N SER A 46 -5.98 15.24 -10.94
CA SER A 46 -6.75 16.44 -10.59
C SER A 46 -8.02 16.62 -11.45
N PHE A 47 -8.25 15.75 -12.43
CA PHE A 47 -9.46 15.74 -13.27
C PHE A 47 -9.72 17.04 -14.07
N GLU A 48 -8.67 17.81 -14.38
CA GLU A 48 -8.80 19.09 -15.11
C GLU A 48 -9.17 18.93 -16.59
N GLU A 49 -8.78 17.82 -17.23
CA GLU A 49 -8.99 17.61 -18.67
C GLU A 49 -9.99 16.49 -18.98
N ASP A 50 -9.94 15.37 -18.26
CA ASP A 50 -10.81 14.20 -18.40
C ASP A 50 -10.82 13.36 -17.10
N MET A 51 -11.29 12.12 -17.17
CA MET A 51 -11.29 11.18 -16.03
C MET A 51 -9.88 10.57 -15.77
N GLN A 52 -8.88 10.85 -16.61
CA GLN A 52 -7.50 10.36 -16.48
C GLN A 52 -7.42 8.82 -16.35
N ASP A 53 -8.19 8.13 -17.20
CA ASP A 53 -8.46 6.69 -17.20
C ASP A 53 -8.93 6.10 -15.86
N TRP A 54 -9.60 6.91 -15.03
CA TRP A 54 -10.49 6.37 -14.01
C TRP A 54 -11.83 6.00 -14.64
N GLU A 55 -12.28 4.79 -14.38
CA GLU A 55 -13.58 4.27 -14.78
C GLU A 55 -14.59 4.47 -13.64
N ILE A 56 -15.87 4.45 -13.96
CA ILE A 56 -16.97 4.66 -13.00
C ILE A 56 -17.72 3.36 -12.87
N ASP A 57 -17.95 2.92 -11.63
CA ASP A 57 -18.75 1.73 -11.38
C ASP A 57 -19.59 1.84 -10.10
N GLY A 58 -20.48 0.87 -9.90
CA GLY A 58 -21.39 0.81 -8.77
C GLY A 58 -22.10 -0.53 -8.63
N THR A 59 -22.43 -0.90 -7.40
CA THR A 59 -23.16 -2.13 -7.08
C THR A 59 -24.30 -1.87 -6.10
N ASP A 60 -25.25 -2.81 -6.03
CA ASP A 60 -26.49 -2.70 -5.26
C ASP A 60 -27.37 -1.49 -5.66
N LEU A 61 -27.46 -1.18 -6.96
CA LEU A 61 -28.12 0.04 -7.45
C LEU A 61 -29.55 -0.17 -7.97
N SER A 62 -30.01 -1.42 -8.05
CA SER A 62 -31.19 -1.80 -8.86
C SER A 62 -32.42 -2.26 -8.08
N ASN A 63 -32.35 -2.44 -6.75
CA ASN A 63 -33.49 -2.96 -5.97
C ASN A 63 -33.67 -2.29 -4.58
N PRO A 64 -34.59 -1.31 -4.46
CA PRO A 64 -35.20 -0.57 -5.57
C PRO A 64 -34.12 0.17 -6.39
N PRO A 65 -34.40 0.50 -7.67
CA PRO A 65 -33.50 1.35 -8.45
C PRO A 65 -33.30 2.70 -7.77
N ILE A 66 -32.06 3.13 -7.65
CA ILE A 66 -31.69 4.42 -7.07
C ILE A 66 -31.01 5.33 -8.10
N ASN A 67 -31.13 6.64 -7.90
CA ASN A 67 -30.43 7.61 -8.74
C ASN A 67 -29.01 7.81 -8.22
N TRP A 68 -28.05 7.79 -9.13
CA TRP A 68 -26.65 8.02 -8.78
C TRP A 68 -25.90 8.53 -10.01
N SER A 69 -24.74 9.16 -9.77
CA SER A 69 -23.82 9.56 -10.83
C SER A 69 -22.43 9.82 -10.26
N ILE A 70 -21.41 9.60 -11.08
CA ILE A 70 -20.08 10.15 -10.87
C ILE A 70 -19.73 10.93 -12.14
N GLU A 71 -19.38 12.20 -11.98
CA GLU A 71 -19.06 13.06 -13.11
C GLU A 71 -18.07 14.15 -12.72
N ARG A 72 -17.33 14.66 -13.71
CA ARG A 72 -16.50 15.85 -13.51
C ARG A 72 -17.39 17.08 -13.33
N SER A 73 -17.09 17.89 -12.33
CA SER A 73 -17.85 19.09 -11.99
C SER A 73 -16.93 20.28 -11.72
N ASP A 74 -17.39 21.49 -12.03
CA ASP A 74 -16.78 22.76 -11.59
C ASP A 74 -17.51 23.39 -10.39
N ASP A 75 -18.40 22.64 -9.73
CA ASP A 75 -19.09 23.12 -8.53
C ASP A 75 -18.08 23.48 -7.42
N ARG A 76 -17.03 22.66 -7.27
CA ARG A 76 -15.99 22.72 -6.22
C ARG A 76 -14.72 22.02 -6.70
N ALA A 77 -13.55 22.51 -6.31
CA ALA A 77 -12.25 21.85 -6.51
C ALA A 77 -11.24 22.34 -5.45
N THR A 78 -10.21 21.56 -5.18
CA THR A 78 -9.01 21.96 -4.41
C THR A 78 -7.81 22.20 -5.31
N ASP A 79 -7.71 21.49 -6.44
CA ASP A 79 -6.74 21.74 -7.50
C ASP A 79 -7.47 22.18 -8.78
N GLY A 80 -6.98 23.25 -9.41
CA GLY A 80 -7.60 23.77 -10.63
C GLY A 80 -9.05 24.21 -10.47
N ASN A 81 -9.92 23.78 -11.39
CA ASN A 81 -11.34 24.18 -11.46
C ASN A 81 -12.31 23.00 -11.51
N LYS A 82 -11.83 21.77 -11.62
CA LYS A 82 -12.65 20.57 -11.77
C LYS A 82 -12.31 19.59 -10.65
N SER A 83 -13.32 18.84 -10.22
CA SER A 83 -13.17 17.67 -9.37
C SER A 83 -14.18 16.62 -9.78
N LEU A 84 -14.16 15.45 -9.15
CA LEU A 84 -15.21 14.46 -9.32
C LEU A 84 -16.32 14.67 -8.32
N LYS A 85 -17.55 14.79 -8.82
CA LYS A 85 -18.77 14.86 -8.03
C LYS A 85 -19.43 13.48 -8.00
N LEU A 86 -19.61 12.96 -6.79
CA LEU A 86 -20.29 11.69 -6.54
C LEU A 86 -21.66 12.01 -5.96
N TYR A 87 -22.74 11.58 -6.64
CA TYR A 87 -24.11 11.71 -6.16
C TYR A 87 -24.71 10.32 -5.97
N LEU A 88 -25.33 10.10 -4.81
CA LEU A 88 -26.00 8.83 -4.48
C LEU A 88 -27.30 9.13 -3.73
N ASP A 89 -28.43 8.79 -4.33
CA ASP A 89 -29.77 8.80 -3.72
C ASP A 89 -30.06 7.46 -3.06
N ASN A 90 -29.47 7.22 -1.88
CA ASN A 90 -29.38 5.89 -1.28
C ASN A 90 -30.69 5.37 -0.64
N MET A 91 -31.82 5.49 -1.34
CA MET A 91 -33.14 5.05 -0.87
C MET A 91 -33.29 3.54 -0.65
N ASN A 92 -32.23 2.76 -0.85
CA ASN A 92 -32.20 1.31 -0.67
C ASN A 92 -31.24 0.83 0.44
N ASP A 93 -30.57 1.75 1.16
CA ASP A 93 -29.59 1.46 2.22
C ASP A 93 -28.37 0.61 1.80
N ALA A 94 -28.16 0.45 0.49
CA ALA A 94 -27.19 -0.53 -0.01
C ALA A 94 -26.26 0.02 -1.11
N GLY A 95 -26.64 1.12 -1.77
CA GLY A 95 -25.93 1.64 -2.94
C GLY A 95 -24.46 1.94 -2.69
N LYS A 96 -23.60 1.49 -3.61
CA LYS A 96 -22.16 1.77 -3.61
C LYS A 96 -21.79 2.28 -4.97
N ILE A 97 -21.04 3.38 -5.00
CA ILE A 97 -20.52 3.97 -6.22
C ILE A 97 -19.06 4.33 -6.00
N TRP A 98 -18.22 4.07 -7.00
CA TRP A 98 -16.79 4.37 -6.93
C TRP A 98 -16.23 4.68 -8.30
N ILE A 99 -15.05 5.26 -8.29
CA ILE A 99 -14.15 5.25 -9.44
C ILE A 99 -13.10 4.17 -9.25
N GLU A 100 -12.64 3.59 -10.34
CA GLU A 100 -11.57 2.61 -10.33
C GLU A 100 -10.51 2.86 -11.39
N LYS A 101 -9.28 2.41 -11.11
CA LYS A 101 -8.18 2.47 -12.06
C LYS A 101 -7.28 1.25 -11.91
N GLN A 102 -6.94 0.65 -13.05
CA GLN A 102 -5.98 -0.45 -13.14
C GLN A 102 -4.54 0.08 -13.19
N PHE A 103 -3.65 -0.61 -12.48
CA PHE A 103 -2.21 -0.39 -12.46
C PHE A 103 -1.47 -1.69 -12.79
N GLU A 104 -0.37 -1.53 -13.53
CA GLU A 104 0.58 -2.62 -13.82
C GLU A 104 1.81 -2.44 -12.93
N LEU A 105 1.98 -3.38 -12.00
CA LEU A 105 3.08 -3.47 -11.05
C LEU A 105 3.94 -4.71 -11.35
N ASP A 106 5.03 -4.89 -10.62
CA ASP A 106 5.82 -6.11 -10.77
C ASP A 106 5.06 -7.28 -10.13
N ALA A 107 5.03 -8.41 -10.82
CA ALA A 107 4.36 -9.63 -10.35
C ALA A 107 5.02 -10.19 -9.08
N ASN A 108 4.25 -10.92 -8.26
CA ASN A 108 4.70 -11.58 -7.03
C ASN A 108 5.53 -10.66 -6.12
N THR A 109 5.12 -9.40 -6.00
CA THR A 109 5.84 -8.38 -5.27
C THR A 109 4.92 -7.73 -4.26
N GLN A 110 5.42 -7.58 -3.04
CA GLN A 110 4.72 -6.88 -1.99
C GLN A 110 4.93 -5.37 -2.11
N TYR A 111 3.84 -4.62 -2.11
CA TYR A 111 3.81 -3.16 -2.12
C TYR A 111 3.11 -2.62 -0.89
N GLU A 112 3.68 -1.60 -0.28
CA GLU A 112 2.96 -0.61 0.51
C GLU A 112 2.42 0.46 -0.43
N ILE A 113 1.11 0.65 -0.39
CA ILE A 113 0.38 1.55 -1.28
C ILE A 113 -0.21 2.63 -0.40
N THR A 114 0.09 3.89 -0.71
CA THR A 114 -0.55 5.03 -0.06
C THR A 114 -1.43 5.75 -1.07
N ILE A 115 -2.70 5.93 -0.71
CA ILE A 115 -3.71 6.64 -1.50
C ILE A 115 -4.14 7.86 -0.71
N ASP A 116 -3.71 9.04 -1.19
CA ASP A 116 -4.07 10.34 -0.63
C ASP A 116 -5.01 11.08 -1.58
N TYR A 117 -6.00 11.77 -1.06
CA TYR A 117 -6.88 12.63 -1.86
C TYR A 117 -7.65 13.63 -1.00
N ASP A 118 -8.14 14.68 -1.65
CA ASP A 118 -9.05 15.63 -1.04
C ASP A 118 -10.50 15.15 -1.19
N PHE A 119 -11.24 15.13 -0.08
CA PHE A 119 -12.62 14.67 0.00
C PHE A 119 -13.53 15.75 0.57
N ALA A 120 -14.43 16.32 -0.24
CA ALA A 120 -15.42 17.28 0.24
C ALA A 120 -16.68 16.58 0.71
N THR A 121 -17.11 16.92 1.92
CA THR A 121 -18.33 16.39 2.53
C THR A 121 -19.06 17.48 3.29
N SER A 122 -20.39 17.45 3.25
CA SER A 122 -21.27 18.25 4.13
C SER A 122 -21.83 17.40 5.28
N ASP A 123 -21.34 16.17 5.46
CA ASP A 123 -21.85 15.27 6.48
C ASP A 123 -21.30 15.68 7.85
N PHE A 124 -22.20 15.85 8.82
CA PHE A 124 -21.89 16.29 10.17
C PHE A 124 -22.50 15.35 11.22
N GLY A 125 -22.11 15.54 12.48
CA GLY A 125 -22.52 14.70 13.59
C GLY A 125 -21.86 13.32 13.58
N SER A 126 -22.44 12.39 14.32
CA SER A 126 -21.94 11.01 14.48
C SER A 126 -22.96 9.95 14.06
N PHE A 127 -24.06 10.34 13.41
CA PHE A 127 -25.17 9.46 13.03
C PHE A 127 -25.46 9.60 11.54
N ASN A 128 -25.97 8.53 10.93
CA ASN A 128 -26.41 8.47 9.54
C ASN A 128 -25.32 8.86 8.52
N LEU A 129 -24.04 8.64 8.88
CA LEU A 129 -22.90 8.87 8.02
C LEU A 129 -22.73 7.69 7.06
N PHE A 130 -22.42 7.98 5.81
CA PHE A 130 -22.01 6.96 4.84
C PHE A 130 -20.60 6.48 5.16
N ARG A 131 -20.14 5.45 4.46
CA ARG A 131 -18.76 4.97 4.56
C ARG A 131 -17.97 5.33 3.32
N ILE A 132 -16.69 5.61 3.51
CA ILE A 132 -15.73 5.80 2.44
C ILE A 132 -15.34 4.43 1.88
N ILE A 133 -15.24 4.33 0.56
CA ILE A 133 -14.61 3.22 -0.14
C ILE A 133 -13.22 3.70 -0.55
N THR A 134 -12.16 3.06 -0.07
CA THR A 134 -10.80 3.23 -0.60
C THR A 134 -10.07 1.91 -0.43
N GLY A 135 -9.65 1.32 -1.53
CA GLY A 135 -9.17 -0.05 -1.55
C GLY A 135 -8.24 -0.35 -2.71
N ALA A 136 -7.52 -1.45 -2.57
CA ALA A 136 -6.71 -2.06 -3.60
C ALA A 136 -7.10 -3.54 -3.69
N SER A 137 -7.31 -4.05 -4.90
CA SER A 137 -7.70 -5.44 -5.17
C SER A 137 -6.93 -6.00 -6.35
N LEU A 138 -6.69 -7.32 -6.34
CA LEU A 138 -6.06 -8.04 -7.45
C LEU A 138 -7.03 -8.32 -8.59
N THR A 139 -8.33 -8.17 -8.35
CA THR A 139 -9.38 -8.34 -9.35
C THR A 139 -10.18 -7.05 -9.50
N ASN A 140 -10.79 -6.86 -10.68
CA ASN A 140 -11.71 -5.75 -10.87
C ASN A 140 -12.83 -5.84 -9.82
N PRO A 141 -13.07 -4.78 -9.03
CA PRO A 141 -14.10 -4.83 -8.00
C PRO A 141 -15.49 -4.68 -8.64
N GLU A 142 -16.41 -5.58 -8.33
CA GLU A 142 -17.76 -5.61 -8.94
C GLU A 142 -18.87 -5.72 -7.87
N THR A 143 -18.50 -6.22 -6.70
CA THR A 143 -19.44 -6.60 -5.63
C THR A 143 -19.04 -5.99 -4.29
N TYR A 144 -19.92 -6.14 -3.29
CA TYR A 144 -19.66 -5.72 -1.91
C TYR A 144 -18.32 -6.26 -1.39
N ASP A 145 -18.04 -7.53 -1.65
CA ASP A 145 -16.90 -8.25 -1.06
C ASP A 145 -15.56 -7.85 -1.68
N ASP A 146 -15.58 -7.22 -2.86
CA ASP A 146 -14.38 -6.75 -3.55
C ASP A 146 -13.92 -5.36 -3.05
N LEU A 147 -14.76 -4.67 -2.28
CA LEU A 147 -14.54 -3.29 -1.88
C LEU A 147 -13.97 -3.18 -0.46
N THR A 148 -13.02 -2.27 -0.27
CA THR A 148 -12.50 -1.95 1.07
C THR A 148 -13.20 -0.73 1.64
N PHE A 149 -13.86 -0.89 2.78
CA PHE A 149 -14.57 0.18 3.46
C PHE A 149 -13.74 0.80 4.59
N GLN A 150 -13.60 2.11 4.53
CA GLN A 150 -12.82 2.93 5.47
C GLN A 150 -13.74 3.64 6.48
N ASP A 151 -13.27 4.79 6.98
CA ASP A 151 -14.01 5.64 7.91
C ASP A 151 -15.35 6.14 7.36
N HIS A 152 -16.09 6.81 8.24
CA HIS A 152 -17.32 7.51 7.88
C HIS A 152 -17.03 8.80 7.09
N THR A 153 -18.03 9.24 6.33
CA THR A 153 -17.97 10.45 5.48
C THR A 153 -18.06 11.77 6.24
N GLY A 154 -18.23 11.77 7.57
CA GLY A 154 -18.42 12.98 8.37
C GLY A 154 -17.17 13.87 8.52
N HIS A 155 -17.36 15.19 8.58
CA HIS A 155 -16.30 16.18 8.84
C HIS A 155 -16.08 16.49 10.34
N ASN A 156 -16.54 15.62 11.25
CA ASN A 156 -16.32 15.69 12.70
C ASN A 156 -16.85 16.96 13.41
N GLN A 157 -17.65 17.80 12.75
CA GLN A 157 -18.36 18.90 13.42
C GLN A 157 -19.74 18.41 13.86
N GLN A 158 -20.27 18.99 14.93
CA GLN A 158 -21.59 18.62 15.47
C GLN A 158 -22.77 19.25 14.71
N GLU A 159 -22.52 20.30 13.94
CA GLU A 159 -23.53 21.09 13.23
C GLU A 159 -23.23 21.13 11.73
N ASP A 160 -24.26 21.40 10.94
CA ASP A 160 -24.15 21.61 9.50
C ASP A 160 -23.44 22.94 9.22
N ILE A 161 -22.18 22.86 8.82
CA ILE A 161 -21.38 24.01 8.37
C ILE A 161 -21.22 24.03 6.85
N GLY A 162 -22.00 23.19 6.14
CA GLY A 162 -21.84 22.92 4.73
C GLY A 162 -20.58 22.10 4.44
N TYR A 163 -20.21 22.10 3.16
CA TYR A 163 -19.09 21.33 2.65
C TYR A 163 -17.74 21.77 3.21
N THR A 164 -16.99 20.79 3.71
CA THR A 164 -15.61 20.91 4.16
C THR A 164 -14.74 19.93 3.38
N TRP A 165 -13.58 20.39 2.92
CA TRP A 165 -12.55 19.53 2.35
C TRP A 165 -11.74 18.86 3.46
N LEU A 166 -11.64 17.54 3.39
CA LEU A 166 -10.85 16.72 4.28
C LEU A 166 -9.76 16.05 3.45
N ASN A 167 -8.53 16.09 3.93
CA ASN A 167 -7.51 15.23 3.36
C ASN A 167 -7.72 13.80 3.90
N LYS A 168 -7.82 12.84 2.99
CA LYS A 168 -7.94 11.41 3.28
C LYS A 168 -6.67 10.72 2.81
N SER A 169 -6.16 9.82 3.64
CA SER A 169 -4.92 9.09 3.42
C SER A 169 -5.10 7.69 3.95
N TYR A 170 -4.90 6.70 3.10
CA TYR A 170 -5.01 5.29 3.44
C TYR A 170 -3.77 4.56 2.93
N THR A 171 -3.08 3.89 3.86
CA THR A 171 -1.94 3.03 3.56
C THR A 171 -2.37 1.58 3.70
N MET A 172 -2.01 0.75 2.74
CA MET A 172 -2.30 -0.68 2.73
C MET A 172 -1.18 -1.47 2.08
N THR A 173 -1.06 -2.73 2.47
CA THR A 173 -0.10 -3.65 1.85
C THR A 173 -0.82 -4.65 0.97
N VAL A 174 -0.34 -4.84 -0.25
CA VAL A 174 -0.83 -5.83 -1.21
C VAL A 174 0.34 -6.61 -1.78
N GLU A 175 0.19 -7.91 -1.93
CA GLU A 175 1.07 -8.75 -2.74
C GLU A 175 0.42 -8.98 -4.10
N THR A 176 1.10 -8.58 -5.16
CA THR A 176 0.62 -8.79 -6.54
C THR A 176 0.67 -10.27 -6.92
N ASP A 177 -0.22 -10.69 -7.81
CA ASP A 177 -0.21 -12.03 -8.37
C ASP A 177 0.85 -12.19 -9.48
N ASP A 178 0.82 -13.34 -10.17
CA ASP A 178 1.68 -13.62 -11.33
C ASP A 178 1.49 -12.64 -12.50
N ASN A 179 0.37 -11.91 -12.56
CA ASN A 179 0.09 -10.94 -13.62
C ASN A 179 0.63 -9.54 -13.27
N GLY A 180 0.75 -9.21 -11.99
CA GLY A 180 1.17 -7.88 -11.55
C GLY A 180 0.06 -6.82 -11.65
N THR A 181 -1.19 -7.24 -11.86
CA THR A 181 -2.32 -6.32 -12.05
C THR A 181 -2.93 -5.94 -10.70
N LEU A 182 -3.21 -4.65 -10.53
CA LEU A 182 -3.87 -4.12 -9.34
C LEU A 182 -4.95 -3.11 -9.72
N TYR A 183 -6.11 -3.20 -9.08
CA TYR A 183 -7.20 -2.25 -9.19
C TYR A 183 -7.29 -1.41 -7.93
N LEU A 184 -7.34 -0.09 -8.07
CA LEU A 184 -7.63 0.83 -6.96
C LEU A 184 -9.05 1.34 -7.09
N SER A 185 -9.80 1.35 -5.99
CA SER A 185 -11.18 1.85 -5.92
C SER A 185 -11.29 3.02 -4.94
N ILE A 186 -11.97 4.10 -5.29
CA ILE A 186 -12.26 5.24 -4.39
C ILE A 186 -13.72 5.67 -4.56
N GLY A 187 -14.49 5.78 -3.48
CA GLY A 187 -15.91 6.06 -3.57
C GLY A 187 -16.64 6.14 -2.24
N VAL A 188 -17.94 5.87 -2.27
CA VAL A 188 -18.79 5.88 -1.07
C VAL A 188 -19.80 4.74 -1.07
N TRP A 189 -20.09 4.24 0.13
CA TRP A 189 -21.17 3.32 0.42
C TRP A 189 -22.26 4.03 1.22
N GLY A 190 -23.45 4.10 0.63
CA GLY A 190 -24.65 4.56 1.30
C GLY A 190 -25.16 3.56 2.33
N THR A 191 -25.10 3.95 3.59
CA THR A 191 -25.54 3.15 4.75
C THR A 191 -26.85 3.65 5.36
N TRP A 192 -27.47 4.67 4.76
CA TRP A 192 -28.71 5.28 5.24
C TRP A 192 -29.55 5.86 4.09
N GLU A 193 -30.88 5.86 4.24
CA GLU A 193 -31.85 6.34 3.25
C GLU A 193 -31.83 7.88 3.11
N THR A 194 -30.81 8.41 2.44
CA THR A 194 -30.72 9.84 2.14
C THR A 194 -29.90 10.10 0.87
N PRO A 195 -30.26 11.13 0.08
CA PRO A 195 -29.37 11.60 -0.97
C PRO A 195 -28.15 12.29 -0.35
N ARG A 196 -26.97 11.99 -0.91
CA ARG A 196 -25.71 12.63 -0.55
C ARG A 196 -24.94 13.03 -1.80
N THR A 197 -24.11 14.05 -1.66
CA THR A 197 -23.15 14.46 -2.70
C THR A 197 -21.80 14.69 -2.08
N TYR A 198 -20.76 14.09 -2.66
CA TYR A 198 -19.37 14.22 -2.25
C TYR A 198 -18.52 14.71 -3.41
N TYR A 199 -17.33 15.22 -3.10
CA TYR A 199 -16.36 15.58 -4.12
C TYR A 199 -15.00 14.94 -3.83
N ILE A 200 -14.30 14.48 -4.85
CA ILE A 200 -12.95 13.91 -4.78
C ILE A 200 -12.06 14.70 -5.73
N ASP A 201 -10.87 15.10 -5.24
CA ASP A 201 -9.88 15.84 -6.01
C ASP A 201 -8.45 15.50 -5.54
N ALA A 202 -7.45 15.94 -6.32
CA ALA A 202 -6.02 15.86 -5.99
C ALA A 202 -5.58 14.46 -5.51
N ILE A 203 -5.99 13.41 -6.23
CA ILE A 203 -5.62 12.04 -5.88
C ILE A 203 -4.12 11.86 -6.15
N ASN A 204 -3.39 11.43 -5.13
CA ASN A 204 -2.00 11.06 -5.20
C ASN A 204 -1.83 9.62 -4.72
N ILE A 205 -1.16 8.80 -5.53
CA ILE A 205 -0.92 7.39 -5.21
C ILE A 205 0.59 7.11 -5.27
N SER A 206 1.12 6.51 -4.21
CA SER A 206 2.48 5.96 -4.18
C SER A 206 2.46 4.44 -4.08
N PHE A 207 3.47 3.83 -4.70
CA PHE A 207 3.72 2.39 -4.64
C PHE A 207 5.16 2.18 -4.17
N ASP A 208 5.31 1.71 -2.94
CA ASP A 208 6.60 1.44 -2.32
C ASP A 208 6.78 -0.06 -2.19
N LYS A 209 7.77 -0.62 -2.89
CA LYS A 209 8.09 -2.04 -2.73
C LYS A 209 8.56 -2.29 -1.31
N VAL A 210 7.91 -3.22 -0.63
CA VAL A 210 8.40 -3.71 0.66
C VAL A 210 9.71 -4.44 0.39
N ARG A 211 10.81 -3.93 0.95
CA ARG A 211 12.12 -4.50 0.71
C ARG A 211 12.28 -5.75 1.56
N LEU A 212 12.90 -6.80 1.02
CA LEU A 212 13.21 -8.03 1.78
C LEU A 212 14.01 -7.73 3.05
N GLU A 213 14.80 -6.66 3.07
CA GLU A 213 15.56 -6.21 4.25
C GLU A 213 14.68 -5.70 5.40
N GLU A 214 13.45 -5.28 5.10
CA GLU A 214 12.45 -4.86 6.09
C GLU A 214 11.69 -6.06 6.67
N ILE A 215 11.68 -7.20 5.96
CA ILE A 215 11.02 -8.42 6.40
C ILE A 215 11.90 -9.11 7.46
N PRO A 216 11.38 -9.44 8.65
CA PRO A 216 12.17 -10.10 9.68
C PRO A 216 12.64 -11.48 9.22
N ASP A 217 13.90 -11.81 9.46
CA ASP A 217 14.43 -13.16 9.25
C ASP A 217 13.94 -14.07 10.40
N VAL A 218 12.89 -14.83 10.12
CA VAL A 218 12.30 -15.80 11.05
C VAL A 218 12.87 -17.21 10.87
N SER A 219 13.88 -17.41 10.00
CA SER A 219 14.45 -18.74 9.75
C SER A 219 15.17 -19.36 10.96
N GLY A 220 15.33 -20.68 10.97
CA GLY A 220 16.08 -21.39 12.01
C GLY A 220 15.21 -22.15 13.01
N SER A 221 15.77 -22.49 14.16
CA SER A 221 15.12 -23.35 15.15
C SER A 221 14.22 -22.56 16.09
N TRP A 222 13.00 -23.07 16.30
CA TRP A 222 11.97 -22.52 17.16
C TRP A 222 11.35 -23.62 18.03
N THR A 223 10.74 -23.22 19.13
CA THR A 223 9.90 -24.06 19.97
C THR A 223 8.46 -23.56 19.90
N ILE A 224 7.53 -24.42 19.51
CA ILE A 224 6.09 -24.16 19.63
C ILE A 224 5.66 -24.62 21.01
N SER A 225 5.03 -23.73 21.78
CA SER A 225 4.39 -24.06 23.07
C SER A 225 2.87 -23.99 22.93
N TYR A 226 2.22 -25.07 23.32
CA TYR A 226 0.76 -25.20 23.32
C TYR A 226 0.24 -24.96 24.73
N TYR A 227 -0.86 -24.22 24.89
CA TYR A 227 -1.38 -23.81 26.19
C TYR A 227 -2.83 -24.26 26.41
N ASP A 228 -3.18 -24.64 27.63
CA ASP A 228 -4.56 -24.84 28.06
C ASP A 228 -5.28 -23.50 28.36
N PHE A 229 -6.60 -23.56 28.61
CA PHE A 229 -7.40 -22.38 28.95
C PHE A 229 -6.93 -21.64 30.22
N THR A 230 -6.22 -22.32 31.12
CA THR A 230 -5.65 -21.74 32.34
C THR A 230 -4.28 -21.10 32.12
N GLY A 231 -3.69 -21.25 30.92
CA GLY A 231 -2.39 -20.72 30.55
C GLY A 231 -1.22 -21.62 30.92
N ASN A 232 -1.44 -22.90 31.23
CA ASN A 232 -0.34 -23.85 31.42
C ASN A 232 0.09 -24.45 30.08
N VAL A 233 1.41 -24.64 29.90
CA VAL A 233 1.96 -25.34 28.74
C VAL A 233 1.57 -26.81 28.81
N THR A 234 0.89 -27.31 27.77
CA THR A 234 0.45 -28.71 27.65
C THR A 234 1.39 -29.56 26.83
N ASN A 235 2.03 -28.97 25.82
CA ASN A 235 2.99 -29.62 24.93
C ASN A 235 4.00 -28.60 24.41
N THR A 236 5.16 -29.08 23.98
CA THR A 236 6.15 -28.27 23.26
C THR A 236 6.77 -29.06 22.13
N GLU A 237 6.97 -28.44 20.97
CA GLU A 237 7.55 -29.07 19.80
C GLU A 237 8.65 -28.22 19.20
N ASN A 238 9.78 -28.86 18.86
CA ASN A 238 10.86 -28.20 18.14
C ASN A 238 10.55 -28.18 16.66
N VAL A 239 10.59 -27.00 16.07
CA VAL A 239 10.35 -26.78 14.65
C VAL A 239 11.49 -25.99 14.04
N THR A 240 11.74 -26.20 12.76
CA THR A 240 12.65 -25.38 11.97
C THR A 240 11.80 -24.58 10.99
N LEU A 241 11.93 -23.26 11.03
CA LEU A 241 11.37 -22.38 10.00
C LEU A 241 12.40 -22.21 8.89
N ILE A 242 11.97 -22.46 7.67
CA ILE A 242 12.74 -22.21 6.45
C ILE A 242 12.05 -21.05 5.76
N GLN A 243 12.77 -19.95 5.61
CA GLN A 243 12.29 -18.75 4.92
C GLN A 243 12.97 -18.66 3.55
N ASN A 244 12.16 -18.52 2.51
CA ASN A 244 12.60 -18.19 1.16
C ASN A 244 11.81 -16.96 0.72
N GLU A 245 12.44 -15.79 0.80
CA GLU A 245 11.78 -14.49 0.60
C GLU A 245 10.60 -14.32 1.59
N THR A 246 9.37 -14.23 1.09
CA THR A 246 8.14 -14.16 1.90
C THR A 246 7.60 -15.55 2.26
N THR A 247 8.01 -16.62 1.58
CA THR A 247 7.49 -17.96 1.86
C THR A 247 8.14 -18.54 3.11
N ILE A 248 7.32 -18.93 4.09
CA ILE A 248 7.73 -19.60 5.32
C ILE A 248 7.24 -21.04 5.32
N THR A 249 8.15 -21.98 5.51
CA THR A 249 7.82 -23.39 5.74
C THR A 249 8.24 -23.79 7.15
N ALA A 250 7.31 -24.24 7.98
CA ALA A 250 7.61 -24.81 9.29
C ALA A 250 7.67 -26.32 9.21
N GLN A 251 8.77 -26.90 9.71
CA GLN A 251 8.97 -28.35 9.65
C GLN A 251 9.43 -28.89 11.00
N THR A 252 8.90 -30.05 11.39
CA THR A 252 9.54 -30.90 12.40
C THR A 252 10.56 -31.82 11.73
N SER A 253 11.21 -32.68 12.51
CA SER A 253 12.07 -33.74 11.95
C SER A 253 11.36 -34.72 11.00
N ASN A 254 10.03 -34.82 11.08
CA ASN A 254 9.27 -35.88 10.41
C ASN A 254 8.25 -35.37 9.38
N GLU A 255 7.85 -34.09 9.44
CA GLU A 255 6.81 -33.55 8.57
C GLU A 255 6.88 -32.03 8.45
N THR A 256 6.23 -31.50 7.40
CA THR A 256 5.93 -30.07 7.28
C THR A 256 4.63 -29.79 8.03
N LEU A 257 4.69 -28.84 8.97
CA LEU A 257 3.53 -28.43 9.76
C LEU A 257 2.64 -27.46 9.00
N PHE A 258 3.24 -26.45 8.37
CA PHE A 258 2.56 -25.50 7.51
C PHE A 258 3.53 -24.89 6.49
N THR A 259 2.97 -24.37 5.41
CA THR A 259 3.60 -23.40 4.51
C THR A 259 2.72 -22.17 4.51
N GLY A 260 3.29 -20.99 4.64
CA GLY A 260 2.55 -19.74 4.68
C GLY A 260 3.37 -18.58 4.11
N THR A 261 2.75 -17.41 4.05
CA THR A 261 3.37 -16.21 3.46
C THR A 261 3.52 -15.12 4.50
N LEU A 262 4.76 -14.69 4.74
CA LEU A 262 5.14 -13.60 5.64
C LEU A 262 4.92 -12.27 4.94
N LEU A 263 4.04 -11.46 5.52
CA LEU A 263 3.55 -10.21 4.94
C LEU A 263 3.52 -9.12 6.02
N LYS A 264 3.59 -7.86 5.61
CA LYS A 264 3.27 -6.74 6.50
C LYS A 264 1.81 -6.84 6.94
N ASN A 265 1.56 -6.65 8.22
CA ASN A 265 0.23 -6.77 8.81
C ASN A 265 -0.63 -5.57 8.43
N ASN A 266 -1.69 -5.83 7.68
CA ASN A 266 -2.68 -4.84 7.28
C ASN A 266 -4.09 -5.16 7.83
N LEU A 267 -4.18 -5.99 8.88
CA LEU A 267 -5.45 -6.33 9.51
C LEU A 267 -6.01 -5.09 10.24
N PRO A 268 -7.34 -4.88 10.24
CA PRO A 268 -7.94 -3.81 11.02
C PRO A 268 -7.77 -4.05 12.52
N ALA A 269 -7.88 -2.99 13.31
CA ALA A 269 -7.97 -3.13 14.76
C ALA A 269 -9.14 -4.06 15.15
N PRO A 270 -8.96 -4.98 16.13
CA PRO A 270 -7.85 -5.03 17.08
C PRO A 270 -6.63 -5.84 16.61
N ASP A 271 -6.61 -6.41 15.40
CA ASP A 271 -5.61 -7.40 14.98
C ASP A 271 -4.37 -6.78 14.29
N ASN A 272 -4.25 -5.45 14.26
CA ASN A 272 -3.04 -4.72 13.88
C ASN A 272 -1.93 -4.70 14.96
N LYS A 273 -1.74 -5.81 15.70
CA LYS A 273 -0.89 -5.82 16.92
C LYS A 273 0.61 -5.99 16.64
N THR A 274 0.96 -6.52 15.48
CA THR A 274 2.33 -6.73 15.03
C THR A 274 2.55 -6.08 13.68
N GLU A 275 3.80 -5.78 13.32
CA GLU A 275 4.13 -5.22 12.01
C GLU A 275 4.05 -6.27 10.91
N PHE A 276 4.30 -7.54 11.22
CA PHE A 276 4.25 -8.65 10.25
C PHE A 276 3.34 -9.78 10.76
N ILE A 277 2.76 -10.51 9.80
CA ILE A 277 1.99 -11.73 10.02
C ILE A 277 2.43 -12.79 9.01
N ILE A 278 2.29 -14.06 9.37
CA ILE A 278 2.36 -15.18 8.41
C ILE A 278 0.92 -15.62 8.14
N THR A 279 0.51 -15.63 6.88
CA THR A 279 -0.84 -16.02 6.42
C THR A 279 -0.82 -17.40 5.78
N ASP A 280 -1.98 -17.94 5.42
CA ASP A 280 -2.17 -19.26 4.78
C ASP A 280 -1.56 -20.43 5.56
N CYS A 281 -1.47 -20.28 6.88
CA CYS A 281 -0.83 -21.25 7.76
C CYS A 281 -1.79 -22.40 8.10
N ASP A 282 -2.02 -23.32 7.18
CA ASP A 282 -2.81 -24.51 7.53
C ASP A 282 -1.98 -25.53 8.35
N PHE A 283 -2.13 -25.49 9.67
CA PHE A 283 -1.58 -26.51 10.57
C PHE A 283 -2.39 -27.80 10.48
N SER A 284 -2.18 -28.59 9.43
CA SER A 284 -2.81 -29.91 9.28
C SER A 284 -4.35 -29.90 9.37
N GLY A 285 -5.01 -28.88 8.80
CA GLY A 285 -6.46 -28.75 8.78
C GLY A 285 -7.07 -28.03 9.99
N LEU A 286 -6.25 -27.40 10.83
CA LEU A 286 -6.71 -26.67 12.02
C LEU A 286 -7.24 -25.26 11.70
N GLY A 287 -7.07 -24.79 10.45
CA GLY A 287 -7.65 -23.52 10.00
C GLY A 287 -7.09 -22.30 10.74
N ILE A 288 -5.78 -22.25 10.94
CA ILE A 288 -5.14 -21.02 11.41
C ILE A 288 -5.05 -20.05 10.24
N ASP A 289 -5.69 -18.90 10.40
CA ASP A 289 -5.69 -17.87 9.36
C ASP A 289 -4.37 -17.09 9.37
N TYR A 290 -3.84 -16.74 10.55
CA TYR A 290 -2.60 -15.97 10.66
C TYR A 290 -1.79 -16.23 11.94
N ILE A 291 -0.48 -16.04 11.82
CA ILE A 291 0.50 -16.03 12.92
C ILE A 291 1.07 -14.62 13.05
N PHE A 292 0.92 -13.99 14.21
CA PHE A 292 1.50 -12.70 14.53
C PHE A 292 3.00 -12.78 14.78
N VAL A 293 3.80 -11.98 14.08
CA VAL A 293 5.25 -11.92 14.24
C VAL A 293 5.62 -10.71 15.08
N TYR A 294 5.84 -10.91 16.38
CA TYR A 294 6.19 -9.82 17.30
C TYR A 294 7.61 -9.33 17.10
N ASN A 295 8.53 -10.27 16.87
CA ASN A 295 9.94 -10.04 16.57
C ASN A 295 10.60 -11.37 16.15
N GLU A 296 11.90 -11.33 15.91
CA GLU A 296 12.73 -12.49 15.54
C GLU A 296 12.81 -13.61 16.60
N THR A 297 12.23 -13.44 17.78
CA THR A 297 12.28 -14.41 18.87
C THR A 297 10.91 -14.82 19.42
N MET A 298 9.81 -14.20 18.94
CA MET A 298 8.46 -14.48 19.43
C MET A 298 7.40 -14.33 18.32
N MET A 299 6.56 -15.35 18.17
CA MET A 299 5.35 -15.31 17.33
C MET A 299 4.17 -15.95 18.05
N GLU A 300 2.94 -15.61 17.67
CA GLU A 300 1.71 -16.14 18.31
C GLU A 300 0.63 -16.40 17.25
N THR A 301 -0.08 -17.52 17.35
CA THR A 301 -1.20 -17.81 16.44
C THR A 301 -2.42 -16.94 16.74
N ASN A 302 -3.28 -16.67 15.76
CA ASN A 302 -4.55 -15.97 16.02
C ASN A 302 -5.60 -16.87 16.68
N LEU A 303 -5.59 -18.16 16.35
CA LEU A 303 -6.50 -19.17 16.85
C LEU A 303 -5.76 -20.26 17.62
N PRO A 304 -6.44 -20.88 18.61
CA PRO A 304 -5.88 -22.03 19.31
C PRO A 304 -5.81 -23.26 18.40
N LEU A 305 -4.71 -24.01 18.47
CA LEU A 305 -4.50 -25.27 17.73
C LEU A 305 -5.35 -26.45 18.26
N CYS A 306 -6.25 -26.24 19.21
CA CYS A 306 -7.17 -27.26 19.71
C CYS A 306 -8.46 -26.64 20.29
N GLU A 307 -9.58 -27.40 20.32
CA GLU A 307 -10.91 -26.96 20.80
C GLU A 307 -10.91 -26.42 22.26
N ASN A 308 -9.86 -26.66 23.04
CA ASN A 308 -9.73 -26.21 24.45
C ASN A 308 -8.41 -25.48 24.75
N CYS A 309 -7.71 -24.99 23.73
CA CYS A 309 -6.39 -24.37 23.87
C CYS A 309 -6.48 -22.82 23.83
N ARG A 310 -5.40 -22.17 24.24
CA ARG A 310 -5.09 -20.77 23.86
C ARG A 310 -4.25 -20.75 22.57
N PRO A 311 -4.03 -19.58 21.95
CA PRO A 311 -3.02 -19.42 20.91
C PRO A 311 -1.70 -20.12 21.23
N ALA A 312 -1.10 -20.74 20.22
CA ALA A 312 0.22 -21.31 20.34
C ALA A 312 1.27 -20.21 20.21
N VAL A 313 2.34 -20.32 21.01
CA VAL A 313 3.44 -19.34 21.02
C VAL A 313 4.70 -20.00 20.49
N PHE A 314 5.37 -19.31 19.57
CA PHE A 314 6.66 -19.70 19.02
C PHE A 314 7.74 -18.89 19.72
N THR A 315 8.78 -19.55 20.22
CA THR A 315 9.95 -18.88 20.80
C THR A 315 11.26 -19.47 20.26
N ARG A 316 12.25 -18.62 19.98
CA ARG A 316 13.63 -19.06 19.71
C ARG A 316 14.39 -19.42 20.98
#